data_AF-A0A813LVT6-F1
#
_entry.id   AF-A0A813LVT6-F1
#
_cell.length_a   1.000
_cell.length_b   1.000
_cell.length_c   1.000
_cell.angle_alpha   90.00
_cell.angle_beta   90.00
_cell.angle_gamma   90.00
#
_symmetry.space_group_name_H-M   'P 1'
#
loop_
_entity.id
_entity.type
_entity.pdbx_description
1 polymer ?
#
loop_
_entity_poly.entity_id
_entity_poly.type
_entity_poly.pdbx_seq_one_letter_code
_entity_poly.pdbx_strand_id
1 'polypeptide(L)'
;MRSAAPRLPELLRPVLRPQEYEVTVVRSEAGTSNRLTSLPSLSLERRRPQIGSPSVVVEPTVCYQVFLGFGGSFTEASAEVFKQLGPAQQDHVIDAYFREDTGLGYRLGRIHMNSCDFSRGDWSCCESEDMELRTFSVERYRDSILPLLRRAAQVVPGRLSLIASPWSPPAWMK
;
A
#
# COMPACT_ATOMS: atom_id res chain seq x y z
N MET A 1 -17.08 -11.79 32.23
CA MET A 1 -17.12 -10.55 31.43
C MET A 1 -17.28 -10.92 29.96
N ARG A 2 -18.46 -10.68 29.37
CA ARG A 2 -18.68 -10.93 27.94
C ARG A 2 -18.04 -9.79 27.15
N SER A 3 -17.01 -10.11 26.38
CA SER A 3 -16.38 -9.17 25.45
C SER A 3 -17.41 -8.74 24.41
N ALA A 4 -17.66 -7.44 24.30
CA ALA A 4 -18.56 -6.89 23.30
C ALA A 4 -17.91 -7.05 21.92
N ALA A 5 -18.64 -7.62 20.96
CA ALA A 5 -18.21 -7.68 19.57
C ALA A 5 -17.88 -6.26 19.06
N PRO A 6 -16.79 -6.08 18.30
CA PRO A 6 -16.42 -4.77 17.76
C PRO A 6 -17.57 -4.24 16.90
N ARG A 7 -17.99 -2.99 17.16
CA ARG A 7 -19.01 -2.32 16.35
C ARG A 7 -18.43 -2.10 14.96
N LEU A 8 -19.08 -2.69 13.95
CA LEU A 8 -18.75 -2.46 12.54
C LEU A 8 -18.80 -0.95 12.24
N PRO A 9 -17.79 -0.38 11.55
CA PRO A 9 -17.85 0.99 11.05
C PRO A 9 -19.16 1.24 10.30
N GLU A 10 -19.69 2.46 10.39
CA GLU A 10 -21.01 2.83 9.85
C GLU A 10 -21.16 2.54 8.34
N LEU A 11 -20.03 2.53 7.61
CA LEU A 11 -19.89 2.15 6.19
C LEU A 11 -20.20 0.67 5.88
N LEU A 12 -20.22 -0.19 6.89
CA LEU A 12 -20.50 -1.64 6.74
C LEU A 12 -21.95 -1.99 7.12
N ARG A 13 -22.80 -1.01 7.42
CA ARG A 13 -24.23 -1.24 7.54
C ARG A 13 -24.79 -1.41 6.12
N PRO A 14 -25.47 -2.53 5.79
CA PRO A 14 -26.09 -2.65 4.48
C PRO A 14 -27.15 -1.56 4.34
N VAL A 15 -26.84 -0.56 3.51
CA VAL A 15 -27.79 0.46 3.11
C VAL A 15 -28.75 -0.21 2.13
N LEU A 16 -29.81 -0.82 2.67
CA LEU A 16 -30.94 -1.36 1.90
C LEU A 16 -31.85 -0.23 1.39
N ARG A 17 -31.29 0.88 0.88
CA ARG A 17 -32.06 1.87 0.15
C ARG A 17 -31.90 1.62 -1.35
N PRO A 18 -32.97 1.73 -2.15
CA PRO A 18 -32.85 1.76 -3.60
C PRO A 18 -32.14 3.06 -3.97
N GLN A 19 -30.83 3.02 -4.10
CA GLN A 19 -30.04 4.05 -4.75
C GLN A 19 -29.66 3.52 -6.13
N GLU A 20 -29.78 4.38 -7.14
CA GLU A 20 -29.10 4.15 -8.41
C GLU A 20 -27.60 4.20 -8.12
N TYR A 21 -26.95 3.06 -8.22
CA TYR A 21 -25.51 2.97 -8.04
C TYR A 21 -24.86 3.11 -9.41
N GLU A 22 -24.07 4.17 -9.57
CA GLU A 22 -23.15 4.30 -10.68
C GLU A 22 -21.91 3.44 -10.39
N VAL A 23 -21.52 2.63 -11.37
CA VAL A 23 -20.39 1.72 -11.30
C VAL A 23 -19.28 2.29 -12.17
N THR A 24 -18.20 2.69 -11.53
CA THR A 24 -16.95 3.01 -12.23
C THR A 24 -16.32 1.73 -12.75
N VAL A 25 -15.99 1.72 -14.05
CA VAL A 25 -15.36 0.57 -14.69
C VAL A 25 -13.97 0.95 -15.16
N VAL A 26 -12.97 0.19 -14.72
CA VAL A 26 -11.55 0.38 -15.09
C VAL A 26 -11.03 -0.90 -15.73
N ARG A 27 -10.30 -0.78 -16.85
CA ARG A 27 -9.79 -1.93 -17.62
C ARG A 27 -8.29 -1.82 -17.88
N SER A 28 -7.61 -2.94 -17.63
CA SER A 28 -6.26 -3.22 -18.09
C SER A 28 -6.29 -4.53 -18.88
N GLU A 29 -5.73 -4.53 -20.09
CA GLU A 29 -5.82 -5.67 -21.01
C GLU A 29 -4.49 -5.88 -21.74
N ALA A 30 -4.02 -7.13 -21.74
CA ALA A 30 -2.78 -7.51 -22.40
C ALA A 30 -2.93 -7.44 -23.93
N GLY A 31 -1.88 -7.00 -24.63
CA GLY A 31 -1.88 -6.88 -26.09
C GLY A 31 -2.63 -5.66 -26.64
N THR A 32 -3.29 -4.86 -25.80
CA THR A 32 -3.92 -3.59 -26.20
C THR A 32 -3.24 -2.39 -25.53
N SER A 33 -3.72 -1.18 -25.80
CA SER A 33 -3.30 0.05 -25.12
C SER A 33 -4.06 0.32 -23.81
N ASN A 34 -5.02 -0.53 -23.44
CA ASN A 34 -5.81 -0.34 -22.21
C ASN A 34 -4.93 -0.56 -20.97
N ARG A 35 -4.64 0.51 -20.22
CA ARG A 35 -3.82 0.51 -19.00
C ARG A 35 -4.53 1.36 -17.95
N LEU A 36 -5.21 0.71 -17.00
CA LEU A 36 -6.07 1.36 -16.02
C LEU A 36 -7.03 2.37 -16.67
N THR A 37 -7.53 2.02 -17.86
CA THR A 37 -8.35 2.91 -18.67
C THR A 37 -9.76 2.95 -18.09
N SER A 38 -10.22 4.16 -17.76
CA SER A 38 -11.61 4.38 -17.35
C SER A 38 -12.53 4.17 -18.55
N LEU A 39 -13.57 3.36 -18.36
CA LEU A 39 -14.62 3.12 -19.33
C LEU A 39 -15.88 3.90 -18.95
N PRO A 40 -16.86 4.03 -19.86
CA PRO A 40 -18.16 4.58 -19.51
C PRO A 40 -18.72 3.87 -18.28
N SER A 41 -19.19 4.66 -17.30
CA SER A 41 -19.83 4.13 -16.11
C SER A 41 -21.05 3.29 -16.49
N LEU A 42 -21.31 2.27 -15.67
CA LEU A 42 -22.51 1.44 -15.80
C LEU A 42 -23.48 1.77 -14.67
N SER A 43 -24.77 1.63 -14.93
CA SER A 43 -25.79 1.75 -13.88
C SER A 43 -26.21 0.37 -13.41
N LEU A 44 -26.27 0.17 -12.09
CA LEU A 44 -26.83 -1.07 -11.54
C LEU A 44 -28.35 -1.12 -11.75
N GLU A 45 -28.79 -2.04 -12.60
CA GLU A 45 -30.20 -2.30 -12.84
C GLU A 45 -30.73 -3.44 -11.97
N ARG A 46 -31.94 -3.30 -11.45
CA ARG A 46 -32.66 -4.42 -10.82
C ARG A 46 -33.18 -5.36 -11.91
N ARG A 47 -32.41 -6.40 -12.25
CA ARG A 47 -32.82 -7.46 -13.19
C ARG A 47 -33.06 -8.79 -12.48
N ARG A 48 -33.97 -9.59 -13.04
CA ARG A 48 -34.07 -11.02 -12.70
C ARG A 48 -32.90 -11.77 -13.35
N PRO A 49 -32.18 -12.64 -12.64
CA PRO A 49 -31.13 -13.46 -13.23
C PRO A 49 -31.67 -14.28 -14.41
N GLN A 50 -30.96 -14.28 -15.53
CA GLN A 50 -31.31 -15.11 -16.68
C GLN A 50 -30.67 -16.50 -16.51
N ILE A 51 -31.47 -17.55 -16.66
CA ILE A 51 -30.98 -18.93 -16.62
C ILE A 51 -30.02 -19.14 -17.79
N GLY A 52 -28.81 -19.61 -17.50
CA GLY A 52 -27.78 -19.90 -18.51
C GLY A 52 -26.76 -18.77 -18.75
N SER A 53 -26.91 -17.60 -18.13
CA SER A 53 -25.92 -16.51 -18.22
C SER A 53 -24.89 -16.61 -17.08
N PRO A 54 -23.58 -16.42 -17.36
CA PRO A 54 -22.57 -16.37 -16.31
C PRO A 54 -22.88 -15.22 -15.36
N SER A 55 -23.00 -15.54 -14.08
CA SER A 55 -23.44 -14.59 -13.05
C SER A 55 -22.54 -14.69 -11.82
N VAL A 56 -22.20 -13.54 -11.24
CA VAL A 56 -21.50 -13.43 -9.95
C VAL A 56 -22.46 -12.77 -8.97
N VAL A 57 -22.65 -13.39 -7.80
CA VAL A 57 -23.56 -12.89 -6.76
C VAL A 57 -22.73 -12.41 -5.57
N VAL A 58 -22.98 -11.19 -5.13
CA VAL A 58 -22.34 -10.59 -3.94
C VAL A 58 -23.34 -10.64 -2.79
N GLU A 59 -22.94 -11.22 -1.66
CA GLU A 59 -23.75 -11.28 -0.42
C GLU A 59 -23.15 -10.33 0.63
N PRO A 60 -23.69 -9.10 0.81
CA PRO A 60 -23.10 -8.11 1.71
C PRO A 60 -23.15 -8.47 3.19
N THR A 61 -24.00 -9.44 3.59
CA THR A 61 -24.11 -9.87 4.99
C THR A 61 -23.05 -10.90 5.40
N VAL A 62 -22.33 -11.48 4.44
CA VAL A 62 -21.24 -12.42 4.68
C VAL A 62 -19.92 -11.65 4.64
N CYS A 63 -19.31 -11.45 5.80
CA CYS A 63 -18.03 -10.73 5.94
C CYS A 63 -16.86 -11.69 6.19
N TYR A 64 -15.67 -11.26 5.74
CA TYR A 64 -14.40 -11.97 5.95
C TYR A 64 -13.36 -11.07 6.64
N GLN A 65 -12.08 -11.18 6.26
CA GLN A 65 -11.00 -10.36 6.79
C GLN A 65 -11.13 -8.88 6.42
N VAL A 66 -10.58 -8.02 7.28
CA VAL A 66 -10.35 -6.62 6.96
C VAL A 66 -9.01 -6.48 6.24
N PHE A 67 -9.00 -5.78 5.12
CA PHE A 67 -7.76 -5.44 4.41
C PHE A 67 -7.06 -4.28 5.11
N LEU A 68 -5.81 -4.48 5.52
CA LEU A 68 -4.97 -3.42 6.09
C LEU A 68 -4.61 -2.35 5.05
N GLY A 69 -4.47 -2.77 3.79
CA GLY A 69 -4.13 -1.90 2.68
C GLY A 69 -3.27 -2.63 1.65
N PHE A 70 -2.88 -1.87 0.64
CA PHE A 70 -1.97 -2.30 -0.41
C PHE A 70 -0.84 -1.29 -0.52
N GLY A 71 0.32 -1.75 -0.98
CA GLY A 71 1.36 -0.85 -1.42
C GLY A 71 2.68 -1.54 -1.76
N GLY A 72 3.80 -0.90 -1.44
CA GLY A 72 5.13 -1.28 -1.94
C GLY A 72 6.22 -1.24 -0.88
N SER A 73 7.42 -1.69 -1.26
CA SER A 73 8.59 -1.68 -0.38
C SER A 73 9.44 -0.42 -0.62
N PHE A 74 9.81 0.25 0.47
CA PHE A 74 10.80 1.31 0.48
C PHE A 74 12.18 0.70 0.76
N THR A 75 12.91 0.40 -0.31
CA THR A 75 14.30 -0.11 -0.27
C THR A 75 15.30 1.01 -0.59
N GLU A 76 16.58 0.84 -0.21
CA GLU A 76 17.63 1.78 -0.64
C GLU A 76 17.67 1.90 -2.16
N ALA A 77 17.54 0.80 -2.91
CA ALA A 77 17.50 0.84 -4.38
C ALA A 77 16.35 1.71 -4.91
N SER A 78 15.14 1.56 -4.38
CA SER A 78 13.99 2.39 -4.79
C SER A 78 14.20 3.87 -4.47
N ALA A 79 14.81 4.16 -3.32
CA ALA A 79 15.10 5.53 -2.89
C ALA A 79 16.22 6.17 -3.72
N GLU A 80 17.23 5.39 -4.10
CA GLU A 80 18.33 5.83 -4.96
C GLU A 80 17.82 6.20 -6.35
N VAL A 81 17.01 5.32 -6.97
CA VAL A 81 16.39 5.61 -8.28
C VAL A 81 15.51 6.85 -8.19
N PHE A 82 14.71 6.97 -7.14
CA PHE A 82 13.86 8.15 -6.92
C PHE A 82 14.67 9.45 -6.78
N LYS A 83 15.80 9.42 -6.06
CA LYS A 83 16.67 10.58 -5.84
C LYS A 83 17.31 11.09 -7.13
N GLN A 84 17.51 10.22 -8.12
CA GLN A 84 18.06 10.59 -9.44
C GLN A 84 17.04 11.29 -10.35
N LEU A 85 15.75 11.22 -10.02
CA LEU A 85 14.70 11.89 -10.78
C LEU A 85 14.70 13.41 -10.53
N GLY A 86 14.33 14.17 -11.57
CA GLY A 86 14.03 15.60 -11.39
C GLY A 86 12.78 15.84 -10.54
N PRO A 87 12.61 17.04 -9.93
CA PRO A 87 11.52 17.31 -8.98
C PRO A 87 10.11 16.99 -9.52
N ALA A 88 9.80 17.38 -10.75
CA ALA A 88 8.50 17.11 -11.36
C ALA A 88 8.22 15.60 -11.51
N GLN A 89 9.25 14.81 -11.81
CA GLN A 89 9.09 13.36 -11.93
C GLN A 89 9.00 12.69 -10.56
N GLN A 90 9.67 13.23 -9.54
CA GLN A 90 9.48 12.80 -8.16
C GLN A 90 8.05 13.04 -7.69
N ASP A 91 7.49 14.23 -7.93
CA ASP A 91 6.09 14.55 -7.64
C ASP A 91 5.16 13.56 -8.35
N HIS A 92 5.37 13.33 -9.64
CA HIS A 92 4.58 12.39 -10.43
C HIS A 92 4.60 10.97 -9.87
N VAL A 93 5.77 10.44 -9.48
CA VAL A 93 5.88 9.09 -8.90
C VAL A 93 5.16 9.00 -7.55
N ILE A 94 5.32 10.01 -6.69
CA ILE A 94 4.63 10.05 -5.40
C ILE A 94 3.12 10.08 -5.60
N ASP A 95 2.63 10.93 -6.48
CA ASP A 95 1.21 11.04 -6.75
C ASP A 95 0.66 9.75 -7.39
N ALA A 96 1.34 9.19 -8.39
CA ALA A 96 0.90 7.98 -9.07
C ALA A 96 0.74 6.78 -8.11
N TYR A 97 1.62 6.62 -7.12
CA TYR A 97 1.52 5.51 -6.17
C TYR A 97 0.62 5.82 -4.97
N PHE A 98 0.76 6.99 -4.35
CA PHE A 98 0.26 7.23 -3.00
C PHE A 98 -0.95 8.16 -2.92
N ARG A 99 -1.20 8.99 -3.95
CA ARG A 99 -2.36 9.88 -3.97
C ARG A 99 -3.63 9.07 -4.27
N GLU A 100 -4.67 9.29 -3.47
CA GLU A 100 -5.90 8.47 -3.51
C GLU A 100 -6.83 8.86 -4.68
N ASP A 101 -6.89 10.14 -5.02
CA ASP A 101 -7.81 10.67 -6.05
C ASP A 101 -7.27 10.53 -7.48
N THR A 102 -5.95 10.60 -7.66
CA THR A 102 -5.33 10.54 -9.00
C THR A 102 -4.37 9.36 -9.19
N GLY A 103 -4.10 8.58 -8.15
CA GLY A 103 -3.11 7.50 -8.15
C GLY A 103 -3.67 6.16 -7.67
N LEU A 104 -2.78 5.26 -7.28
CA LEU A 104 -3.13 3.92 -6.79
C LEU A 104 -3.59 3.89 -5.32
N GLY A 105 -3.48 5.01 -4.59
CA GLY A 105 -3.89 5.09 -3.19
C GLY A 105 -3.14 4.12 -2.26
N TYR A 106 -1.84 3.91 -2.48
CA TYR A 106 -1.02 3.07 -1.61
C TYR A 106 -1.02 3.63 -0.18
N ARG A 107 -1.32 2.75 0.78
CA ARG A 107 -1.40 3.09 2.21
C ARG A 107 -0.65 2.11 3.11
N LEU A 108 0.03 1.13 2.51
CA LEU A 108 0.88 0.16 3.18
C LEU A 108 2.28 0.19 2.58
N GLY A 109 3.29 0.40 3.42
CA GLY A 109 4.69 0.37 3.06
C GLY A 109 5.41 -0.77 3.76
N ARG A 110 6.41 -1.35 3.10
CA ARG A 110 7.39 -2.24 3.75
C ARG A 110 8.74 -1.55 3.84
N ILE A 111 9.41 -1.68 4.99
CA ILE A 111 10.79 -1.20 5.19
C ILE A 111 11.63 -2.38 5.69
N HIS A 112 12.80 -2.57 5.11
CA HIS A 112 13.76 -3.56 5.62
C HIS A 112 14.52 -3.01 6.82
N MET A 113 14.75 -3.83 7.85
CA MET A 113 15.65 -3.51 8.97
C MET A 113 17.06 -4.01 8.63
N ASN A 114 18.09 -3.18 8.83
CA ASN A 114 19.45 -3.38 8.32
C ASN A 114 19.51 -3.41 6.79
N SER A 115 20.59 -3.86 6.18
CA SER A 115 20.64 -4.10 4.74
C SER A 115 19.70 -5.21 4.28
N CYS A 116 19.36 -5.17 3.00
CA CYS A 116 18.82 -6.28 2.23
C CYS A 116 19.57 -6.39 0.89
N ASP A 117 19.21 -7.36 0.06
CA ASP A 117 19.70 -7.53 -1.31
C ASP A 117 19.46 -6.31 -2.23
N PHE A 118 18.50 -5.45 -1.89
CA PHE A 118 18.26 -4.15 -2.55
C PHE A 118 18.92 -2.96 -1.84
N SER A 119 19.98 -3.21 -1.06
CA SER A 119 20.84 -2.18 -0.46
C SER A 119 22.10 -1.95 -1.28
N ARG A 120 22.75 -0.80 -1.10
CA ARG A 120 24.04 -0.46 -1.77
C ARG A 120 25.22 -1.30 -1.29
N GLY A 121 25.03 -2.08 -0.24
CA GLY A 121 26.01 -2.95 0.37
C GLY A 121 25.45 -3.50 1.68
N ASP A 122 26.25 -4.29 2.36
CA ASP A 122 25.88 -4.87 3.66
C ASP A 122 26.10 -3.88 4.79
N TRP A 123 25.14 -3.81 5.71
CA TRP A 123 25.21 -2.96 6.88
C TRP A 123 24.18 -3.37 7.91
N SER A 124 24.38 -2.92 9.14
CA SER A 124 23.37 -3.03 10.19
C SER A 124 23.31 -1.76 11.01
N CYS A 125 22.20 -1.52 11.70
CA CYS A 125 22.09 -0.38 12.61
C CYS A 125 23.06 -0.46 13.80
N CYS A 126 23.72 -1.58 14.05
CA CYS A 126 24.64 -1.78 15.17
C CYS A 126 25.82 -2.67 14.71
N GLU A 127 26.80 -2.07 14.04
CA GLU A 127 27.87 -2.84 13.36
C GLU A 127 28.91 -3.44 14.30
N SER A 128 29.19 -2.77 15.42
CA SER A 128 30.11 -3.25 16.45
C SER A 128 29.42 -4.16 17.46
N GLU A 129 30.17 -5.10 18.03
CA GLU A 129 29.70 -5.93 19.15
C GLU A 129 29.36 -5.03 20.34
N ASP A 130 28.07 -4.85 20.56
CA ASP A 130 27.54 -3.87 21.51
C ASP A 130 26.21 -4.38 22.06
N MET A 131 26.32 -5.21 23.09
CA MET A 131 25.18 -5.83 23.78
C MET A 131 24.24 -4.79 24.42
N GLU A 132 24.72 -3.57 24.64
CA GLU A 132 23.95 -2.47 25.22
C GLU A 132 23.35 -1.52 24.17
N LEU A 133 23.60 -1.76 22.87
CA LEU A 133 23.13 -0.95 21.74
C LEU A 133 23.51 0.55 21.84
N ARG A 134 24.63 0.89 22.49
CA ARG A 134 25.13 2.27 22.62
C ARG A 134 25.48 2.90 21.28
N THR A 135 25.87 2.09 20.30
CA THR A 135 26.27 2.47 18.94
C THR A 135 25.15 2.34 17.92
N PHE A 136 23.93 1.95 18.36
CA PHE A 136 22.78 1.82 17.46
C PHE A 136 22.47 3.14 16.75
N SER A 137 22.37 3.09 15.42
CA SER A 137 22.09 4.25 14.60
C SER A 137 21.16 3.94 13.42
N VAL A 138 20.26 4.88 13.16
CA VAL A 138 19.37 4.89 11.98
C VAL A 138 19.82 5.92 10.94
N GLU A 139 21.04 6.46 11.04
CA GLU A 139 21.53 7.52 10.16
C GLU A 139 21.46 7.12 8.69
N ARG A 140 21.81 5.88 8.38
CA ARG A 140 21.72 5.34 7.02
C ARG A 140 20.30 5.41 6.45
N TYR A 141 19.27 5.22 7.27
CA TYR A 141 17.88 5.42 6.83
C TYR A 141 17.56 6.90 6.57
N ARG A 142 18.12 7.83 7.36
CA ARG A 142 17.92 9.28 7.18
C ARG A 142 18.45 9.75 5.83
N ASP A 143 19.58 9.19 5.40
CA ASP A 143 20.22 9.56 4.14
C ASP A 143 19.61 8.89 2.90
N SER A 144 19.06 7.67 3.07
CA SER A 144 18.57 6.85 1.97
C SER A 144 17.03 6.86 1.86
N ILE A 145 16.36 6.11 2.73
CA ILE A 145 14.96 5.69 2.59
C ILE A 145 13.98 6.73 3.14
N LEU A 146 14.30 7.38 4.26
CA LEU A 146 13.39 8.31 4.93
C LEU A 146 12.96 9.51 4.09
N PRO A 147 13.80 10.10 3.21
CA PRO A 147 13.35 11.15 2.30
C PRO A 147 12.18 10.71 1.42
N LEU A 148 12.29 9.55 0.76
CA LEU A 148 11.21 8.98 -0.06
C LEU A 148 9.98 8.63 0.79
N LEU A 149 10.18 7.98 1.93
CA LEU A 149 9.09 7.61 2.83
C LEU A 149 8.29 8.83 3.31
N ARG A 150 8.98 9.91 3.68
CA ARG A 150 8.34 11.16 4.14
C ARG A 150 7.52 11.80 3.03
N ARG A 151 8.04 11.81 1.81
CA ARG A 151 7.33 12.31 0.61
C ARG A 151 6.05 11.52 0.36
N ALA A 152 6.10 10.19 0.46
CA ALA A 152 4.92 9.35 0.34
C ALA A 152 3.91 9.62 1.48
N ALA A 153 4.37 9.66 2.72
CA ALA A 153 3.51 9.87 3.88
C ALA A 153 2.77 11.23 3.88
N GLN A 154 3.29 12.24 3.18
CA GLN A 154 2.67 13.56 3.08
C GLN A 154 1.42 13.58 2.19
N VAL A 155 1.32 12.70 1.20
CA VAL A 155 0.17 12.67 0.27
C VAL A 155 -0.87 11.63 0.63
N VAL A 156 -0.53 10.65 1.48
CA VAL A 156 -1.48 9.64 1.96
C VAL A 156 -2.44 10.25 2.97
N PRO A 157 -3.76 10.22 2.74
CA PRO A 157 -4.72 10.70 3.72
C PRO A 157 -4.71 9.83 4.97
N GLY A 158 -4.63 10.48 6.14
CA GLY A 158 -4.54 9.79 7.42
C GLY A 158 -3.14 9.24 7.71
N ARG A 159 -2.95 7.93 7.61
CA ARG A 159 -1.70 7.26 8.02
C ARG A 159 -1.22 6.24 6.98
N LEU A 160 0.02 6.41 6.52
CA LEU A 160 0.78 5.36 5.86
C LEU A 160 1.20 4.30 6.89
N SER A 161 0.63 3.09 6.77
CA SER A 161 0.98 1.96 7.62
C SER A 161 2.29 1.32 7.17
N LEU A 162 3.16 0.94 8.11
CA LEU A 162 4.47 0.39 7.80
C LEU A 162 4.67 -0.99 8.42
N ILE A 163 5.20 -1.91 7.63
CA ILE A 163 5.70 -3.21 8.07
C ILE A 163 7.22 -3.16 8.01
N ALA A 164 7.86 -3.33 9.17
CA ALA A 164 9.30 -3.46 9.27
C ALA A 164 9.69 -4.94 9.34
N SER A 165 10.70 -5.35 8.56
CA SER A 165 11.19 -6.74 8.58
C SER A 165 12.72 -6.80 8.47
N PRO A 166 13.43 -7.44 9.41
CA PRO A 166 14.87 -7.63 9.29
C PRO A 166 15.21 -8.68 8.23
N TRP A 167 16.33 -8.47 7.54
CA TRP A 167 16.91 -9.49 6.65
C TRP A 167 17.89 -10.41 7.37
N SER A 168 18.69 -9.82 8.25
CA SER A 168 19.71 -10.49 9.07
C SER A 168 19.96 -9.65 10.32
N PRO A 169 20.31 -10.28 11.46
CA PRO A 169 20.89 -9.54 12.57
C PRO A 169 22.30 -9.02 12.18
N PRO A 170 22.87 -8.10 12.99
CA PRO A 170 24.30 -7.76 12.91
C PRO A 170 25.20 -8.99 12.88
N ALA A 171 26.38 -8.89 12.26
CA ALA A 171 27.27 -10.02 12.05
C ALA A 171 27.72 -10.69 13.35
N TRP A 172 27.95 -9.91 14.41
CA TRP A 172 28.38 -10.38 15.73
C TRP A 172 27.27 -11.09 16.54
N MET A 173 26.02 -11.02 16.09
CA MET A 173 24.88 -11.74 16.69
C MET A 173 24.58 -13.10 15.99
N LYS A 174 25.42 -13.52 15.03
CA LYS A 174 25.30 -14.81 14.33
C LYS A 174 26.17 -15.86 15.00
#